data_AF-A0A1I7V2A5-F1
#
_entry.id   AF-A0A1I7V2A5-F1
#
_cell.length_a   1.000
_cell.length_b   1.000
_cell.length_c   1.000
_cell.angle_alpha   90.00
_cell.angle_beta   90.00
_cell.angle_gamma   90.00
#
_symmetry.space_group_name_H-M   'P 1'
#
loop_
_entity.id
_entity.type
_entity.pdbx_description
1 polymer ?
#
loop_
_entity_poly.entity_id
_entity_poly.type
_entity_poly.pdbx_seq_one_letter_code
_entity_poly.pdbx_strand_id
1 'polypeptide(L)'
;MKFLLCLLLCPMAVFGGSFEDMINGSNCTAADIHSALVCGMESHEFTEKVMNYTGKDEVKSLKDSCDDIKACSLSYGHCAPFQFDRVNKVSSTVKIYCHLIKFLTKEFADCQKKLKESECYSNWSPFKNMKGIYTDEKACMNFYGSENCLKKEITKTCSEGDWKKLHNKMLALNNLVKQCVII
;
A
#
# COMPACT_ATOMS: atom_id res chain seq x y z
N MET A 1 0.19 -19.12 -8.96
CA MET A 1 -0.72 -19.86 -9.88
C MET A 1 -2.20 -19.80 -9.47
N LYS A 2 -2.58 -19.99 -8.19
CA LYS A 2 -3.99 -19.91 -7.75
C LYS A 2 -4.65 -18.51 -7.86
N PHE A 3 -3.87 -17.42 -7.73
CA PHE A 3 -4.38 -16.04 -7.87
C PHE A 3 -4.68 -15.64 -9.33
N LEU A 4 -3.86 -16.11 -10.29
CA LEU A 4 -4.05 -15.92 -11.73
C LEU A 4 -5.33 -16.62 -12.24
N LEU A 5 -5.65 -17.81 -11.73
CA LEU A 5 -6.93 -18.45 -11.98
C LEU A 5 -8.10 -17.66 -11.39
N CYS A 6 -7.91 -16.99 -10.24
CA CYS A 6 -8.96 -16.21 -9.61
C CYS A 6 -9.26 -14.91 -10.34
N LEU A 7 -8.28 -14.27 -10.98
CA LEU A 7 -8.48 -13.05 -11.80
C LEU A 7 -9.10 -13.35 -13.18
N LEU A 8 -8.73 -14.48 -13.80
CA LEU A 8 -9.32 -14.91 -15.08
C LEU A 8 -10.74 -15.51 -14.91
N LEU A 9 -11.05 -16.09 -13.74
CA LEU A 9 -12.39 -16.61 -13.40
C LEU A 9 -13.24 -15.62 -12.57
N CYS A 10 -12.66 -14.51 -12.11
CA CYS A 10 -13.38 -13.50 -11.32
C CYS A 10 -14.51 -12.78 -12.06
N PRO A 11 -14.52 -12.63 -13.39
CA PRO A 11 -15.71 -12.12 -14.05
C PRO A 11 -16.90 -13.01 -13.69
N MET A 12 -16.78 -14.33 -13.76
CA MET A 12 -17.89 -15.27 -13.53
C MET A 12 -18.23 -15.52 -12.05
N ALA A 13 -17.27 -15.36 -11.13
CA ALA A 13 -17.49 -15.64 -9.70
C ALA A 13 -17.87 -14.39 -8.88
N VAL A 14 -17.59 -13.18 -9.38
CA VAL A 14 -17.91 -11.91 -8.70
C VAL A 14 -19.05 -11.18 -9.39
N PHE A 15 -19.17 -11.30 -10.71
CA PHE A 15 -20.27 -10.79 -11.49
C PHE A 15 -21.00 -12.02 -12.03
N GLY A 16 -22.27 -12.22 -11.73
CA GLY A 16 -23.04 -13.34 -12.31
C GLY A 16 -23.31 -13.16 -13.81
N GLY A 17 -22.37 -12.60 -14.57
CA GLY A 17 -22.53 -12.13 -15.94
C GLY A 17 -21.24 -12.17 -16.75
N SER A 18 -21.41 -12.31 -18.06
CA SER A 18 -20.38 -12.31 -19.08
C SER A 18 -19.70 -10.93 -19.21
N PHE A 19 -18.57 -10.87 -19.92
CA PHE A 19 -17.91 -9.60 -20.30
C PHE A 19 -18.89 -8.65 -21.04
N GLU A 20 -19.84 -9.21 -21.79
CA GLU A 20 -20.89 -8.45 -22.48
C GLU A 20 -21.87 -7.79 -21.50
N ASP A 21 -22.16 -8.39 -20.33
CA ASP A 21 -23.04 -7.82 -19.31
C ASP A 21 -22.40 -6.67 -18.53
N MET A 22 -21.06 -6.62 -18.48
CA MET A 22 -20.33 -5.49 -17.89
C MET A 22 -20.34 -4.26 -18.82
N ILE A 23 -20.40 -4.47 -20.13
CA ILE A 23 -20.50 -3.42 -21.16
C ILE A 23 -21.96 -2.99 -21.34
N ASN A 24 -22.88 -3.94 -21.45
CA ASN A 24 -24.30 -3.67 -21.65
C ASN A 24 -24.97 -3.28 -20.34
N GLY A 25 -25.06 -1.97 -20.10
CA GLY A 25 -25.70 -1.38 -18.92
C GLY A 25 -24.81 -0.43 -18.13
N SER A 26 -23.56 -0.22 -18.57
CA SER A 26 -22.63 0.75 -17.97
C SER A 26 -22.11 1.74 -19.00
N ASN A 27 -21.62 2.90 -18.55
CA ASN A 27 -20.96 3.90 -19.41
C ASN A 27 -19.51 3.49 -19.77
N CYS A 28 -19.25 2.20 -19.95
CA CYS A 28 -17.91 1.64 -20.12
C CYS A 28 -17.67 1.12 -21.52
N THR A 29 -16.45 1.32 -21.99
CA THR A 29 -15.93 0.75 -23.23
C THR A 29 -15.14 -0.52 -22.95
N ALA A 30 -14.91 -1.33 -23.98
CA ALA A 30 -13.98 -2.46 -23.90
C ALA A 30 -12.56 -2.02 -23.51
N ALA A 31 -12.14 -0.80 -23.89
CA ALA A 31 -10.88 -0.21 -23.48
C ALA A 31 -10.84 0.07 -21.96
N ASP A 32 -11.94 0.53 -21.36
CA ASP A 32 -12.02 0.76 -19.92
C ASP A 32 -11.87 -0.54 -19.12
N ILE A 33 -12.49 -1.62 -19.60
CA ILE A 33 -12.36 -2.95 -18.97
C ILE A 33 -10.93 -3.47 -19.10
N HIS A 34 -10.32 -3.31 -20.29
CA HIS A 34 -8.93 -3.69 -20.50
C HIS A 34 -7.99 -2.90 -19.57
N SER A 35 -8.19 -1.59 -19.46
CA SER A 35 -7.46 -0.76 -18.52
C SER A 35 -7.64 -1.26 -17.08
N ALA A 36 -8.88 -1.48 -16.62
CA ALA A 36 -9.14 -1.95 -15.26
C ALA A 36 -8.40 -3.26 -14.94
N LEU A 37 -8.34 -4.21 -15.89
CA LEU A 37 -7.58 -5.46 -15.74
C LEU A 37 -6.08 -5.21 -15.65
N VAL A 38 -5.52 -4.38 -16.54
CA VAL A 38 -4.09 -4.01 -16.51
C VAL A 38 -3.74 -3.32 -15.18
N CYS A 39 -4.55 -2.35 -14.74
CA CYS A 39 -4.35 -1.66 -13.47
C CYS A 39 -4.41 -2.61 -12.26
N GLY A 40 -5.29 -3.63 -12.32
CA GLY A 40 -5.37 -4.66 -11.31
C GLY A 40 -4.08 -5.47 -11.20
N MET A 41 -3.47 -5.83 -12.34
CA MET A 41 -2.18 -6.54 -12.39
C MET A 41 -1.02 -5.68 -11.88
N GLU A 42 -0.93 -4.41 -12.32
CA GLU A 42 0.09 -3.48 -11.85
C GLU A 42 -0.02 -3.23 -10.34
N SER A 43 -1.24 -3.10 -9.82
CA SER A 43 -1.49 -2.95 -8.38
C SER A 43 -1.04 -4.19 -7.59
N HIS A 44 -1.22 -5.38 -8.15
CA HIS A 44 -0.73 -6.62 -7.55
C HIS A 44 0.80 -6.67 -7.54
N GLU A 45 1.45 -6.38 -8.68
CA GLU A 45 2.91 -6.34 -8.78
C GLU A 45 3.51 -5.29 -7.83
N PHE A 46 2.91 -4.11 -7.75
CA PHE A 46 3.30 -3.10 -6.78
C PHE A 46 3.15 -3.59 -5.35
N THR A 47 2.05 -4.26 -5.01
CA THR A 47 1.86 -4.83 -3.68
C THR A 47 2.97 -5.84 -3.40
N GLU A 48 3.28 -6.76 -4.31
CA GLU A 48 4.38 -7.72 -4.15
C GLU A 48 5.75 -7.02 -3.96
N LYS A 49 6.04 -5.97 -4.73
CA LYS A 49 7.26 -5.14 -4.55
C LYS A 49 7.30 -4.51 -3.17
N VAL A 50 6.19 -3.91 -2.70
CA VAL A 50 6.08 -3.34 -1.36
C VAL A 50 6.30 -4.41 -0.30
N MET A 51 5.67 -5.58 -0.43
CA MET A 51 5.83 -6.68 0.53
C MET A 51 7.30 -7.16 0.57
N ASN A 52 7.97 -7.21 -0.57
CA ASN A 52 9.34 -7.65 -0.71
C ASN A 52 10.39 -6.57 -0.50
N TYR A 53 9.97 -5.33 -0.21
CA TYR A 53 10.87 -4.20 -0.04
C TYR A 53 11.83 -4.43 1.12
N THR A 54 13.13 -4.39 0.82
CA THR A 54 14.21 -4.63 1.81
C THR A 54 15.05 -3.41 2.13
N GLY A 55 14.98 -2.33 1.33
CA GLY A 55 15.90 -1.22 1.54
C GLY A 55 15.74 -0.05 0.57
N LYS A 56 16.56 0.99 0.82
CA LYS A 56 16.39 2.36 0.29
C LYS A 56 16.52 2.49 -1.24
N ASP A 57 17.15 1.53 -1.93
CA ASP A 57 17.44 1.64 -3.37
C ASP A 57 16.21 1.29 -4.25
N GLU A 58 15.23 0.59 -3.69
CA GLU A 58 13.99 0.19 -4.37
C GLU A 58 12.90 1.28 -4.33
N VAL A 59 13.13 2.36 -3.58
CA VAL A 59 12.09 3.36 -3.33
C VAL A 59 11.75 4.18 -4.57
N LYS A 60 12.70 4.36 -5.49
CA LYS A 60 12.43 5.00 -6.79
C LYS A 60 11.48 4.13 -7.63
N SER A 61 11.75 2.84 -7.73
CA SER A 61 10.90 1.87 -8.44
C SER A 61 9.48 1.83 -7.86
N LEU A 62 9.37 1.83 -6.52
CA LEU A 62 8.08 1.91 -5.85
C LEU A 62 7.35 3.24 -6.12
N LYS A 63 8.08 4.36 -6.17
CA LYS A 63 7.51 5.66 -6.49
C LYS A 63 6.98 5.69 -7.93
N ASP A 64 7.72 5.14 -8.89
CA ASP A 64 7.30 5.15 -10.29
C ASP A 64 6.04 4.28 -10.47
N SER A 65 5.98 3.10 -9.85
CA SER A 65 4.74 2.29 -9.82
C SER A 65 3.55 3.00 -9.17
N CYS A 66 3.80 3.92 -8.23
CA CYS A 66 2.73 4.75 -7.65
C CYS A 66 2.16 5.78 -8.63
N ASP A 67 3.01 6.36 -9.47
CA ASP A 67 2.59 7.31 -10.50
C ASP A 67 1.78 6.56 -11.58
N ASP A 68 2.21 5.35 -11.95
CA ASP A 68 1.54 4.46 -12.92
C ASP A 68 0.14 4.03 -12.43
N ILE A 69 0.03 3.48 -11.22
CA ILE A 69 -1.28 3.03 -10.69
C ILE A 69 -2.24 4.20 -10.53
N LYS A 70 -1.74 5.39 -10.19
CA LYS A 70 -2.58 6.59 -10.11
C LYS A 70 -3.15 6.93 -11.50
N ALA A 71 -2.31 6.98 -12.53
CA ALA A 71 -2.76 7.24 -13.89
C ALA A 71 -3.76 6.16 -14.36
N CYS A 72 -3.47 4.90 -14.03
CA CYS A 72 -4.30 3.76 -14.35
C CYS A 72 -5.68 3.84 -13.67
N SER A 73 -5.76 4.21 -12.39
CA SER A 73 -7.03 4.36 -11.68
C SER A 73 -7.97 5.44 -12.25
N LEU A 74 -7.40 6.46 -12.92
CA LEU A 74 -8.17 7.51 -13.56
C LEU A 74 -8.79 7.05 -14.88
N SER A 75 -8.19 6.07 -15.57
CA SER A 75 -8.63 5.67 -16.91
C SER A 75 -9.91 4.82 -16.90
N TYR A 76 -10.25 4.17 -15.78
CA TYR A 76 -11.49 3.40 -15.63
C TYR A 76 -12.39 3.94 -14.50
N GLY A 77 -12.04 5.05 -13.87
CA GLY A 77 -12.75 5.56 -12.68
C GLY A 77 -14.21 5.98 -12.94
N HIS A 78 -14.56 6.30 -14.18
CA HIS A 78 -15.93 6.63 -14.60
C HIS A 78 -16.86 5.40 -14.68
N CYS A 79 -16.29 4.20 -14.64
CA CYS A 79 -17.03 2.96 -14.81
C CYS A 79 -17.65 2.45 -13.51
N ALA A 80 -18.98 2.56 -13.38
CA ALA A 80 -19.74 2.09 -12.22
C ALA A 80 -19.47 0.61 -11.84
N PRO A 81 -19.30 -0.35 -12.79
CA PRO A 81 -18.97 -1.73 -12.44
C PRO A 81 -17.64 -1.91 -11.72
N PHE A 82 -16.75 -0.90 -11.72
CA PHE A 82 -15.47 -0.91 -11.00
C PHE A 82 -15.47 -0.08 -9.72
N GLN A 83 -16.61 0.52 -9.35
CA GLN A 83 -16.75 1.35 -8.14
C GLN A 83 -17.22 0.56 -6.91
N PHE A 84 -16.88 -0.72 -6.81
CA PHE A 84 -17.26 -1.57 -5.67
C PHE A 84 -16.22 -1.52 -4.55
N ASP A 85 -16.68 -1.79 -3.32
CA ASP A 85 -15.89 -1.66 -2.08
C ASP A 85 -14.52 -2.35 -2.11
N ARG A 86 -14.42 -3.50 -2.77
CA ARG A 86 -13.13 -4.21 -2.89
C ARG A 86 -12.12 -3.46 -3.75
N VAL A 87 -12.52 -2.92 -4.91
CA VAL A 87 -11.63 -2.10 -5.76
C VAL A 87 -11.31 -0.78 -5.06
N ASN A 88 -12.28 -0.17 -4.38
CA ASN A 88 -12.05 1.03 -3.59
C ASN A 88 -11.04 0.79 -2.46
N LYS A 89 -11.11 -0.37 -1.78
CA LYS A 89 -10.16 -0.75 -0.72
C LYS A 89 -8.76 -1.00 -1.27
N VAL A 90 -8.62 -1.71 -2.38
CA VAL A 90 -7.32 -1.92 -3.04
C VAL A 90 -6.72 -0.59 -3.48
N SER A 91 -7.49 0.26 -4.15
CA SER A 91 -7.06 1.60 -4.58
C SER A 91 -6.62 2.46 -3.38
N SER A 92 -7.39 2.45 -2.29
CA SER A 92 -7.06 3.21 -1.07
C SER A 92 -5.79 2.71 -0.40
N THR A 93 -5.57 1.39 -0.40
CA THR A 93 -4.36 0.76 0.14
C THR A 93 -3.13 1.16 -0.67
N VAL A 94 -3.19 1.06 -2.00
CA VAL A 94 -2.12 1.52 -2.89
C VAL A 94 -1.82 3.01 -2.66
N LYS A 95 -2.84 3.87 -2.64
CA LYS A 95 -2.68 5.31 -2.41
C LYS A 95 -1.92 5.62 -1.13
N ILE A 96 -2.18 4.88 -0.05
CA ILE A 96 -1.48 5.12 1.22
C ILE A 96 -0.05 4.61 1.18
N TYR A 97 0.21 3.44 0.58
CA TYR A 97 1.58 3.00 0.36
C TYR A 97 2.37 4.06 -0.42
N CYS A 98 1.77 4.62 -1.47
CA CYS A 98 2.36 5.70 -2.25
C CYS A 98 2.59 6.98 -1.44
N HIS A 99 1.64 7.37 -0.59
CA HIS A 99 1.82 8.50 0.31
C HIS A 99 2.93 8.26 1.35
N LEU A 100 3.06 7.04 1.85
CA LEU A 100 4.11 6.65 2.79
C LEU A 100 5.48 6.66 2.10
N ILE A 101 5.60 6.08 0.91
CA ILE A 101 6.82 6.11 0.09
C ILE A 101 7.24 7.56 -0.20
N LYS A 102 6.30 8.41 -0.62
CA LYS A 102 6.56 9.83 -0.87
C LYS A 102 7.01 10.57 0.41
N PHE A 103 6.39 10.26 1.55
CA PHE A 103 6.79 10.84 2.82
C PHE A 103 8.22 10.45 3.18
N LEU A 104 8.53 9.14 3.16
CA LEU A 104 9.84 8.62 3.52
C LEU A 104 10.94 9.22 2.63
N THR A 105 10.70 9.29 1.31
CA THR A 105 11.70 9.80 0.34
C THR A 105 11.86 11.30 0.26
N LYS A 106 10.87 12.08 0.71
CA LYS A 106 10.90 13.55 0.57
C LYS A 106 10.85 14.24 1.92
N GLU A 107 9.71 14.12 2.59
CA GLU A 107 9.42 14.87 3.82
C GLU A 107 10.24 14.36 5.02
N PHE A 108 10.54 13.07 5.07
CA PHE A 108 11.28 12.42 6.16
C PHE A 108 12.74 12.14 5.80
N ALA A 109 13.17 12.43 4.57
CA ALA A 109 14.46 12.04 4.02
C ALA A 109 15.65 12.55 4.86
N ASP A 110 15.57 13.78 5.36
CA ASP A 110 16.63 14.34 6.18
C ASP A 110 16.72 13.66 7.55
N CYS A 111 15.59 13.27 8.13
CA CYS A 111 15.58 12.45 9.34
C CYS A 111 16.15 11.04 9.07
N GLN A 112 15.77 10.41 7.94
CA GLN A 112 16.33 9.11 7.54
C GLN A 112 17.85 9.12 7.38
N LYS A 113 18.43 10.25 6.92
CA LYS A 113 19.89 10.41 6.81
C LYS A 113 20.54 10.46 8.19
N LYS A 114 19.94 11.18 9.15
CA LYS A 114 20.46 11.28 10.52
C LYS A 114 20.36 9.95 11.29
N LEU A 115 19.34 9.15 10.99
CA LEU A 115 19.12 7.82 11.58
C LEU A 115 19.87 6.69 10.87
N LYS A 116 20.82 7.00 9.97
CA LYS A 116 21.50 5.97 9.16
C LYS A 116 22.28 4.96 10.01
N GLU A 117 22.84 5.40 11.14
CA GLU A 117 23.59 4.57 12.09
C GLU A 117 22.70 4.04 13.23
N SER A 118 21.39 4.30 13.20
CA SER A 118 20.48 3.81 14.24
C SER A 118 20.12 2.35 13.95
N GLU A 119 20.33 1.51 14.96
CA GLU A 119 20.03 0.08 14.88
C GLU A 119 18.51 -0.15 14.84
N CYS A 120 17.73 0.58 15.66
CA CYS A 120 16.28 0.40 15.67
C CYS A 120 15.63 0.88 14.36
N TYR A 121 16.07 2.00 13.77
CA TYR A 121 15.59 2.44 12.45
C TYR A 121 15.98 1.48 11.33
N SER A 122 17.22 0.96 11.36
CA SER A 122 17.72 0.03 10.34
C SER A 122 17.03 -1.33 10.38
N ASN A 123 16.66 -1.79 11.57
CA ASN A 123 15.94 -3.05 11.77
C ASN A 123 14.42 -2.92 11.60
N TRP A 124 13.90 -1.69 11.61
CA TRP A 124 12.48 -1.44 11.44
C TRP A 124 12.07 -1.43 9.96
N SER A 125 11.22 -2.37 9.58
CA SER A 125 10.61 -2.42 8.24
C SER A 125 9.10 -2.34 8.34
N PRO A 126 8.48 -1.20 7.97
CA PRO A 126 7.03 -1.06 8.05
C PRO A 126 6.30 -2.02 7.11
N PHE A 127 6.91 -2.40 5.98
CA PHE A 127 6.27 -3.24 4.96
C PHE A 127 6.43 -4.75 5.22
N LYS A 128 7.58 -5.18 5.76
CA LYS A 128 7.75 -6.57 6.24
C LYS A 128 6.80 -6.85 7.39
N ASN A 129 6.57 -5.85 8.22
CA ASN A 129 5.59 -5.89 9.27
C ASN A 129 4.17 -6.06 8.71
N MET A 130 3.87 -5.58 7.51
CA MET A 130 2.56 -5.75 6.87
C MET A 130 2.39 -7.08 6.11
N LYS A 131 3.44 -7.93 6.01
CA LYS A 131 3.42 -9.26 5.32
C LYS A 131 2.64 -10.34 6.03
N GLY A 132 2.38 -10.18 7.32
CA GLY A 132 1.43 -11.00 8.05
C GLY A 132 0.19 -10.18 8.36
N ILE A 133 -0.99 -10.79 8.28
CA ILE A 133 -2.01 -10.47 9.27
C ILE A 133 -1.29 -10.69 10.59
N TYR A 134 -0.97 -9.63 11.33
CA TYR A 134 -0.45 -9.81 12.67
C TYR A 134 -1.57 -10.38 13.52
N THR A 135 -1.71 -11.70 13.49
CA THR A 135 -2.48 -12.44 14.47
C THR A 135 -1.72 -12.52 15.79
N ASP A 136 -0.45 -12.08 15.82
CA ASP A 136 0.38 -11.99 17.02
C ASP A 136 0.35 -10.56 17.59
N GLU A 137 -0.43 -10.40 18.65
CA GLU A 137 -0.58 -9.17 19.43
C GLU A 137 0.76 -8.60 19.91
N LYS A 138 1.75 -9.45 20.23
CA LYS A 138 3.08 -8.99 20.68
C LYS A 138 3.88 -8.33 19.56
N ALA A 139 3.71 -8.80 18.32
CA ALA A 139 4.36 -8.18 17.18
C ALA A 139 3.73 -6.82 16.85
N CYS A 140 2.41 -6.68 17.03
CA CYS A 140 1.73 -5.37 16.94
C CYS A 140 2.18 -4.40 18.04
N MET A 141 2.29 -4.86 19.30
CA MET A 141 2.77 -4.02 20.42
C MET A 141 4.20 -3.54 20.22
N ASN A 142 5.03 -4.31 19.52
CA ASN A 142 6.41 -3.96 19.19
C ASN A 142 6.57 -3.41 17.76
N PHE A 143 5.49 -2.88 17.15
CA PHE A 143 5.54 -2.36 15.78
C PHE A 143 6.62 -1.28 15.58
N TYR A 144 6.87 -0.46 16.60
CA TYR A 144 7.92 0.56 16.63
C TYR A 144 9.21 0.09 17.30
N GLY A 145 9.39 -1.23 17.39
CA GLY A 145 10.48 -1.90 18.09
C GLY A 145 10.28 -1.98 19.60
N SER A 146 11.10 -2.80 20.25
CA SER A 146 11.07 -3.02 21.70
C SER A 146 11.17 -1.69 22.47
N GLU A 147 10.31 -1.53 23.47
CA GLU A 147 10.20 -0.30 24.28
C GLU A 147 10.03 1.00 23.48
N ASN A 148 9.41 0.93 22.30
CA ASN A 148 9.25 2.09 21.41
C ASN A 148 10.59 2.74 21.03
N CYS A 149 11.63 1.92 20.78
CA CYS A 149 12.95 2.42 20.41
C CYS A 149 12.89 3.41 19.23
N LEU A 150 12.02 3.18 18.24
CA LEU A 150 11.93 4.04 17.07
C LEU A 150 11.45 5.45 17.43
N LYS A 151 10.48 5.57 18.35
CA LYS A 151 10.03 6.86 18.88
C LYS A 151 11.19 7.55 19.59
N LYS A 152 11.87 6.86 20.50
CA LYS A 152 12.98 7.44 21.29
C LYS A 152 14.09 7.97 20.37
N GLU A 153 14.46 7.22 19.34
CA GLU A 153 15.52 7.62 18.42
C GLU A 153 15.10 8.76 17.48
N ILE A 154 13.89 8.73 16.91
CA ILE A 154 13.40 9.82 16.04
C ILE A 154 13.28 11.12 16.85
N THR A 155 12.72 11.05 18.05
CA THR A 155 12.52 12.25 18.91
C THR A 155 13.86 12.87 19.33
N LYS A 156 14.87 12.04 19.65
CA LYS A 156 16.22 12.49 20.02
C LYS A 156 17.03 13.03 18.84
N THR A 157 16.91 12.40 17.68
CA THR A 157 17.81 12.65 16.53
C THR A 157 17.23 13.65 15.54
N CYS A 158 15.91 13.68 15.42
CA CYS A 158 15.18 14.53 14.50
C CYS A 158 14.31 15.51 15.27
N SER A 159 13.08 15.14 15.61
CA SER A 159 12.17 15.93 16.42
C SER A 159 10.93 15.12 16.84
N GLU A 160 10.21 15.60 17.86
CA GLU A 160 8.86 15.11 18.20
C GLU A 160 7.86 15.30 17.04
N GLY A 161 8.03 16.36 16.24
CA GLY A 161 7.19 16.61 15.07
C GLY A 161 7.37 15.56 13.98
N ASP A 162 8.60 15.12 13.73
CA ASP A 162 8.92 14.08 12.75
C ASP A 162 8.36 12.72 13.18
N TRP A 163 8.45 12.41 14.48
CA TRP A 163 7.79 11.23 15.06
C TRP A 163 6.27 11.25 14.81
N LYS A 164 5.59 12.36 15.17
CA LYS A 164 4.13 12.48 14.99
C LYS A 164 3.70 12.30 13.54
N LYS A 165 4.44 12.87 12.58
CA LYS A 165 4.17 12.70 11.15
C LYS A 165 4.27 11.23 10.71
N LEU A 166 5.32 10.54 11.12
CA LEU A 166 5.51 9.12 10.81
C LEU A 166 4.40 8.27 11.44
N HIS A 167 4.14 8.47 12.74
CA HIS A 167 3.12 7.76 13.51
C HIS A 167 1.73 7.88 12.88
N ASN A 168 1.32 9.11 12.52
CA ASN A 168 0.01 9.35 11.91
C ASN A 168 -0.15 8.67 10.56
N LYS A 169 0.91 8.62 9.75
CA LYS A 169 0.87 7.92 8.45
C LYS A 169 0.74 6.40 8.62
N MET A 170 1.41 5.83 9.63
CA MET A 170 1.27 4.41 9.96
C MET A 170 -0.11 4.06 10.51
N LEU A 171 -0.67 4.90 11.37
CA LEU A 171 -2.02 4.70 11.91
C LEU A 171 -3.08 4.74 10.78
N ALA A 172 -2.95 5.67 9.84
CA ALA A 172 -3.85 5.76 8.68
C ALA A 172 -3.80 4.50 7.81
N LEU A 173 -2.60 3.96 7.58
CA LEU A 173 -2.43 2.70 6.85
C LEU A 173 -3.06 1.54 7.61
N ASN A 174 -2.74 1.41 8.91
CA ASN A 174 -3.25 0.36 9.78
C ASN A 174 -4.79 0.32 9.85
N ASN A 175 -5.46 1.48 9.94
CA ASN A 175 -6.92 1.53 9.99
C ASN A 175 -7.60 0.97 8.72
N LEU A 176 -6.92 0.99 7.58
CA LEU A 176 -7.46 0.52 6.30
C LEU A 176 -7.14 -0.95 6.02
N VAL A 177 -5.94 -1.39 6.39
CA VAL A 177 -5.56 -2.80 6.27
C VAL A 177 -6.08 -3.64 7.45
N LYS A 178 -6.44 -2.99 8.57
CA LYS A 178 -6.87 -3.58 9.85
C LYS A 178 -5.93 -4.68 10.34
N GLN A 179 -4.63 -4.44 10.25
CA GLN A 179 -3.62 -5.45 10.55
C GLN A 179 -3.25 -5.50 12.03
N CYS A 180 -3.32 -4.39 12.77
CA CYS A 180 -2.94 -4.29 14.18
C CYS A 180 -3.78 -3.27 14.97
N VAL A 181 -3.64 -3.29 16.30
CA VAL A 181 -3.86 -2.09 17.14
C VAL A 181 -2.47 -1.52 17.44
N ILE A 182 -2.15 -0.38 16.82
CA ILE A 182 -0.88 0.34 17.05
C ILE A 182 -1.18 1.42 18.10
N ILE A 183 -0.47 1.39 19.23
CA ILE A 183 -0.65 2.30 20.39
C ILE A 183 0.47 3.34 20.43
#